data_AF-A0AAV1GUT7-F1
#
_entry.id   AF-A0AAV1GUT7-F1
#
_cell.length_a   1.000
_cell.length_b   1.000
_cell.length_c   1.000
_cell.angle_alpha   90.00
_cell.angle_beta   90.00
_cell.angle_gamma   90.00
#
_symmetry.space_group_name_H-M   'P 1'
#
loop_
_entity.id
_entity.type
_entity.pdbx_description
1 polymer ?
#
loop_
_entity_poly.entity_id
_entity_poly.type
_entity_poly.pdbx_seq_one_letter_code
_entity_poly.pdbx_strand_id
1 'polypeptide(L)'
;MAAPVGDAGEFESWLNNRLDSLEVDREVYGAYILGVLQEEESDEEKEDALQGILSAFLDEDTVADICKQIITQWTEHCSRSAASKDSDAEVQAIASMIEKQAQIVVKQKEVSEESKKRKEALLAQYANITDEEEEAEEEEPTSATNFAAQEKSLFKNTNVEEVLNRQKQKREQAREDAQKKKETDKMQREKDKLAKQDRKEKEKKRTQKGERKR
;
A
#
# COMPACT_ATOMS: atom_id res chain seq x y z
N MET A 1 9.51 -4.92 22.01
CA MET A 1 8.67 -3.96 21.26
C MET A 1 9.13 -2.58 21.66
N ALA A 2 10.01 -1.96 20.88
CA ALA A 2 10.41 -0.57 21.12
C ALA A 2 9.29 0.33 20.59
N ALA A 3 8.86 1.29 21.41
CA ALA A 3 7.90 2.31 20.98
C ALA A 3 8.45 3.07 19.77
N PRO A 4 7.60 3.55 18.85
CA PRO A 4 8.04 4.48 17.83
C PRO A 4 8.52 5.72 18.59
N VAL A 5 9.83 5.91 18.70
CA VAL A 5 10.41 7.19 19.09
C VAL A 5 9.99 8.10 17.95
N GLY A 6 8.91 8.85 18.18
CA GLY A 6 8.34 9.73 17.20
C GLY A 6 9.42 10.69 16.73
N ASP A 7 9.29 11.14 15.49
CA ASP A 7 10.07 12.17 14.82
C ASP A 7 10.56 13.31 15.75
N ALA A 8 9.79 13.67 16.79
CA ALA A 8 10.17 14.58 17.88
C ALA A 8 11.52 14.27 18.58
N GLY A 9 11.93 13.00 18.66
CA GLY A 9 13.19 12.60 19.28
C GLY A 9 14.43 13.04 18.50
N GLU A 10 14.31 13.28 17.19
CA GLU A 10 15.43 13.75 16.37
C GLU A 10 15.77 15.21 16.69
N PHE A 11 14.75 16.09 16.77
CA PHE A 11 14.94 17.47 17.22
C PHE A 11 15.42 17.53 18.68
N GLU A 12 14.82 16.74 19.57
CA GLU A 12 15.23 16.69 20.98
C GLU A 12 16.70 16.27 21.11
N SER A 13 17.14 15.28 20.34
CA SER A 13 18.55 14.88 20.30
C SER A 13 19.47 15.99 19.79
N TRP A 14 19.05 16.73 18.76
CA TRP A 14 19.80 17.88 18.24
C TRP A 14 19.90 18.99 19.28
N LEU A 15 18.78 19.35 19.92
CA LEU A 15 18.72 20.37 20.96
C LEU A 15 19.64 20.01 22.13
N ASN A 16 19.59 18.76 22.59
CA ASN A 16 20.44 18.28 23.67
C ASN A 16 21.94 18.37 23.33
N ASN A 17 22.35 17.98 22.11
CA ASN A 17 23.73 18.14 21.67
C ASN A 17 24.14 19.62 21.56
N ARG A 18 23.20 20.49 21.15
CA ARG A 18 23.43 21.93 21.05
C ARG A 18 23.62 22.55 22.43
N LEU A 19 22.80 22.17 23.42
CA LEU A 19 22.93 22.59 24.81
C LEU A 19 24.23 22.07 25.44
N ASP A 20 24.60 20.82 25.21
CA ASP A 20 25.88 20.25 25.67
C ASP A 20 27.08 21.05 25.11
N SER A 21 27.01 21.50 23.85
CA SER A 21 28.05 22.33 23.23
C SER A 21 28.15 23.75 23.82
N LEU A 22 27.07 24.22 24.42
CA LEU A 22 26.96 25.53 25.08
C LEU A 22 27.20 25.41 26.60
N GLU A 23 27.55 24.22 27.09
CA GLU A 23 27.72 23.88 28.52
C GLU A 23 26.45 24.15 29.37
N VAL A 24 25.27 24.08 28.74
CA VAL A 24 23.97 24.23 29.39
C VAL A 24 23.42 22.85 29.76
N ASP A 25 22.88 22.71 30.97
CA ASP A 25 22.34 21.43 31.46
C ASP A 25 21.09 21.00 30.68
N ARG A 26 21.26 19.98 29.82
CA ARG A 26 20.18 19.44 29.01
C ARG A 26 19.06 18.76 29.81
N GLU A 27 19.33 18.22 31.00
CA GLU A 27 18.30 17.53 31.79
C GLU A 27 17.27 18.51 32.36
N VAL A 28 17.71 19.74 32.64
CA VAL A 28 16.85 20.82 33.14
C VAL A 28 16.26 21.63 31.98
N TYR A 29 17.12 22.07 31.05
CA TYR A 29 16.73 23.03 30.02
C TYR A 29 16.16 22.39 28.75
N GLY A 30 16.52 21.14 28.44
CA GLY A 30 16.04 20.47 27.22
C GLY A 30 14.52 20.32 27.20
N ALA A 31 13.94 19.76 28.26
CA ALA A 31 12.49 19.60 28.37
C ALA A 31 11.75 20.94 28.50
N TYR A 32 12.36 21.91 29.20
CA TYR A 32 11.75 23.23 29.39
C TYR A 32 11.69 24.02 28.08
N ILE A 33 12.79 24.07 27.34
CA ILE A 33 12.87 24.73 26.02
C ILE A 33 11.90 24.06 25.03
N LEU A 34 11.82 22.72 25.05
CA LEU A 34 10.90 21.99 24.18
C LEU A 34 9.43 22.30 24.51
N GLY A 35 9.11 22.49 25.80
CA GLY A 35 7.79 22.96 26.25
C GLY A 35 7.48 24.37 25.73
N VAL A 36 8.40 25.32 25.90
CA VAL A 36 8.26 26.71 25.40
C VAL A 36 8.00 26.73 23.89
N LEU A 37 8.80 25.99 23.11
CA LEU A 37 8.65 25.91 21.65
C LEU A 37 7.31 25.32 21.18
N GLN A 38 6.67 24.51 22.03
CA GLN A 38 5.40 23.85 21.75
C GLN A 38 4.19 24.65 22.25
N GLU A 39 4.35 25.43 23.32
CA GLU A 39 3.28 26.26 23.91
C GLU A 39 3.09 27.59 23.16
N GLU A 40 4.17 28.22 22.70
CA GLU A 40 4.10 29.55 22.09
C GLU A 40 3.73 29.47 20.59
N GLU A 41 2.82 30.34 20.16
CA GLU A 41 2.32 30.35 18.77
C GLU A 41 3.19 31.22 17.85
N SER A 42 3.78 32.31 18.36
CA SER A 42 4.66 33.19 17.58
C SER A 42 6.14 32.85 17.75
N ASP A 43 6.93 33.03 16.69
CA ASP A 43 8.39 32.93 16.75
C ASP A 43 9.01 34.05 17.59
N GLU A 44 8.35 35.20 17.69
CA GLU A 44 8.80 36.35 18.50
C GLU A 44 8.70 36.04 19.99
N GLU A 45 7.61 35.39 20.43
CA GLU A 45 7.44 34.96 21.82
C GLU A 45 8.48 33.88 22.19
N LYS A 46 8.73 32.95 21.26
CA LYS A 46 9.79 31.92 21.40
C LYS A 46 11.15 32.53 21.54
N GLU A 47 11.46 33.55 20.74
CA GLU A 47 12.73 34.24 20.80
C GLU A 47 12.91 34.94 22.15
N ASP A 48 11.90 35.66 22.63
CA ASP A 48 11.92 36.34 23.93
C ASP A 48 12.09 35.36 25.11
N ALA A 49 11.33 34.26 25.11
CA ALA A 49 11.40 33.25 26.17
C ALA A 49 12.76 32.52 26.15
N LEU A 50 13.24 32.09 24.97
CA LEU A 50 14.56 31.49 24.81
C LEU A 50 15.68 32.45 25.22
N GLN A 51 15.56 33.72 24.86
CA GLN A 51 16.54 34.74 25.22
C GLN A 51 16.57 34.95 26.74
N GLY A 52 15.43 34.93 27.42
CA GLY A 52 15.35 34.97 28.88
C GLY A 52 16.04 33.77 29.56
N ILE A 53 15.99 32.59 28.94
CA ILE A 53 16.63 31.36 29.46
C ILE A 53 18.15 31.38 29.19
N LEU A 54 18.52 31.63 27.94
CA LEU A 54 19.89 31.45 27.46
C LEU A 54 20.81 32.63 27.79
N SER A 55 20.26 33.83 28.01
CA SER A 55 21.04 35.00 28.45
C SER A 55 21.68 34.83 29.84
N ALA A 56 21.19 33.88 30.64
CA ALA A 56 21.84 33.53 31.91
C ALA A 56 23.18 32.79 31.73
N PHE A 57 23.42 32.23 30.54
CA PHE A 57 24.57 31.36 30.24
C PHE A 57 25.48 31.89 29.13
N LEU A 58 24.93 32.71 28.23
CA LEU A 58 25.58 33.16 27.00
C LEU A 58 25.57 34.69 26.90
N ASP A 59 26.55 35.24 26.18
CA ASP A 59 26.65 36.67 25.94
C ASP A 59 25.55 37.16 24.98
N GLU A 60 25.08 38.40 25.17
CA GLU A 60 23.93 39.01 24.48
C GLU A 60 24.05 38.94 22.95
N ASP A 61 25.27 39.10 22.41
CA ASP A 61 25.56 39.00 20.97
C ASP A 61 25.43 37.58 20.41
N THR A 62 25.66 36.56 21.24
CA THR A 62 25.60 35.14 20.85
C THR A 62 24.22 34.53 21.07
N VAL A 63 23.51 34.96 22.11
CA VAL A 63 22.19 34.43 22.50
C VAL A 63 21.20 34.58 21.35
N ALA A 64 21.12 35.77 20.74
CA ALA A 64 20.17 36.05 19.67
C ALA A 64 20.36 35.10 18.46
N ASP A 65 21.61 34.82 18.09
CA ASP A 65 21.93 33.90 16.98
C ASP A 65 21.56 32.45 17.33
N ILE A 66 21.78 32.02 18.57
CA ILE A 66 21.40 30.69 19.05
C ILE A 66 19.87 30.53 19.12
N CYS A 67 19.13 31.52 19.64
CA CYS A 67 17.67 31.50 19.70
C CYS A 67 17.07 31.33 18.30
N LYS A 68 17.54 32.15 17.34
CA LYS A 68 17.10 32.05 15.93
C LYS A 68 17.42 30.69 15.32
N GLN A 69 18.59 30.14 15.62
CA GLN A 69 18.95 28.81 15.14
C GLN A 69 18.02 27.72 15.69
N ILE A 70 17.69 27.76 16.98
CA ILE A 70 16.79 26.80 17.62
C ILE A 70 15.39 26.89 16.98
N ILE A 71 14.86 28.10 16.80
CA ILE A 71 13.55 28.31 16.16
C ILE A 71 13.56 27.84 14.70
N THR A 72 14.63 28.10 13.95
CA THR A 72 14.76 27.64 12.56
C THR A 72 14.77 26.11 12.49
N GLN A 73 15.50 25.44 13.39
CA GLN A 73 15.54 23.98 13.44
C GLN A 73 14.20 23.38 13.89
N TRP A 74 13.49 24.06 14.81
CA TRP A 74 12.16 23.64 15.25
C TRP A 74 11.12 23.75 14.14
N THR A 75 11.16 24.84 13.36
CA THR A 75 10.24 25.04 12.22
C THR A 75 10.55 24.09 11.05
N GLU A 76 11.83 23.82 10.77
CA GLU A 76 12.25 22.80 9.81
C GLU A 76 11.79 21.40 10.25
N HIS A 77 11.93 21.09 11.55
CA HIS A 77 11.45 19.82 12.11
C HIS A 77 9.91 19.70 12.01
N CYS A 78 9.18 20.74 12.44
CA CYS A 78 7.72 20.77 12.36
C CYS A 78 7.21 20.62 10.91
N SER A 79 7.86 21.29 9.95
CA SER A 79 7.47 21.20 8.53
C SER A 79 7.78 19.83 7.93
N ARG A 80 8.92 19.22 8.27
CA ARG A 80 9.26 17.84 7.88
C ARG A 80 8.31 16.82 8.52
N SER A 81 7.94 17.04 9.77
CA SER A 81 6.95 16.24 10.49
C SER A 81 5.56 16.34 9.85
N ALA A 82 5.15 17.54 9.45
CA ALA A 82 3.88 17.77 8.76
C ALA A 82 3.85 17.08 7.38
N ALA A 83 4.93 17.17 6.61
CA ALA A 83 5.04 16.51 5.30
C ALA A 83 4.98 14.97 5.42
N SER A 84 5.58 14.39 6.47
CA SER A 84 5.47 12.94 6.70
C SER A 84 4.07 12.52 7.16
N LYS A 85 3.39 13.32 7.98
CA LYS A 85 2.00 13.07 8.42
C LYS A 85 1.00 13.13 7.26
N ASP A 86 1.21 14.00 6.28
CA ASP A 86 0.35 14.10 5.09
C ASP A 86 0.41 12.80 4.26
N SER A 87 1.61 12.24 4.09
CA SER A 87 1.78 10.94 3.42
C SER A 87 1.12 9.78 4.16
N ASP A 88 1.15 9.79 5.51
CA ASP A 88 0.51 8.75 6.33
C ASP A 88 -1.03 8.89 6.30
N ALA A 89 -1.53 10.12 6.28
CA ALA A 89 -2.97 10.42 6.12
C ALA A 89 -3.51 9.94 4.76
N GLU A 90 -2.75 10.10 3.68
CA GLU A 90 -3.11 9.56 2.35
C GLU A 90 -3.14 8.03 2.35
N VAL A 91 -2.14 7.38 2.94
CA VAL A 91 -2.07 5.92 3.05
C VAL A 91 -3.25 5.39 3.89
N GLN A 92 -3.59 6.07 4.98
CA GLN A 92 -4.72 5.72 5.82
C GLN A 92 -6.07 5.94 5.13
N ALA A 93 -6.21 6.97 4.31
CA ALA A 93 -7.39 7.19 3.46
C ALA A 93 -7.56 6.08 2.41
N ILE A 94 -6.46 5.66 1.76
CA ILE A 94 -6.45 4.53 0.82
C ILE A 94 -6.82 3.23 1.54
N ALA A 95 -6.29 2.97 2.74
CA ALA A 95 -6.64 1.81 3.55
C ALA A 95 -8.14 1.79 3.89
N SER A 96 -8.71 2.94 4.31
CA SER A 96 -10.14 3.06 4.59
C SER A 96 -11.01 2.86 3.34
N MET A 97 -10.58 3.35 2.17
CA MET A 97 -11.27 3.09 0.90
C MET A 97 -11.25 1.62 0.52
N ILE A 98 -10.11 0.93 0.69
CA ILE A 98 -9.99 -0.51 0.43
C ILE A 98 -10.89 -1.31 1.37
N GLU A 99 -10.93 -0.95 2.66
CA GLU A 99 -11.81 -1.59 3.65
C GLU A 99 -13.29 -1.44 3.29
N LYS A 100 -13.72 -0.23 2.91
CA LYS A 100 -15.10 0.03 2.44
C LYS A 100 -15.43 -0.75 1.17
N GLN A 101 -14.48 -0.90 0.24
CA GLN A 101 -14.68 -1.70 -0.98
C GLN A 101 -14.68 -3.21 -0.70
N ALA A 102 -13.89 -3.68 0.28
CA ALA A 102 -13.84 -5.08 0.69
C ALA A 102 -15.13 -5.52 1.42
N GLN A 103 -15.81 -4.62 2.12
CA GLN A 103 -17.08 -4.89 2.80
C GLN A 103 -18.29 -4.99 1.84
N ILE A 104 -18.12 -4.62 0.56
CA ILE A 104 -19.15 -4.69 -0.49
C ILE A 104 -19.12 -6.03 -1.27
N VAL A 105 -18.39 -7.04 -0.79
CA VAL A 105 -18.37 -8.36 -1.45
C VAL A 105 -19.26 -9.35 -0.67
N VAL A 106 -20.34 -9.74 -1.36
CA VAL A 106 -21.32 -10.80 -1.06
C VAL A 106 -22.51 -10.41 -0.18
N LYS A 107 -23.39 -9.53 -0.69
CA LYS A 107 -24.82 -9.90 -0.65
C LYS A 107 -25.02 -10.93 -1.75
N GLN A 108 -25.22 -12.21 -1.39
CA GLN A 108 -25.65 -13.23 -2.34
C GLN A 108 -26.95 -12.72 -2.97
N LYS A 109 -26.90 -12.30 -4.23
CA LYS A 109 -28.10 -12.01 -5.00
C LYS A 109 -28.82 -13.35 -5.13
N GLU A 110 -29.99 -13.49 -4.50
CA GLU A 110 -30.87 -14.63 -4.71
C GLU A 110 -31.16 -14.72 -6.21
N VAL A 111 -30.58 -15.73 -6.84
CA VAL A 111 -30.76 -16.01 -8.25
C VAL A 111 -32.16 -16.59 -8.38
N SER A 112 -33.14 -15.74 -8.72
CA SER A 112 -34.49 -16.17 -9.10
C SER A 112 -34.41 -17.23 -10.20
N GLU A 113 -35.23 -18.28 -10.05
CA GLU A 113 -35.20 -19.50 -10.88
C GLU A 113 -35.29 -19.22 -12.39
N GLU A 114 -35.92 -18.12 -12.77
CA GLU A 114 -36.06 -17.67 -14.15
C GLU A 114 -34.69 -17.40 -14.82
N SER A 115 -33.72 -16.90 -14.06
CA SER A 115 -32.37 -16.64 -14.56
C SER A 115 -31.50 -17.90 -14.65
N LYS A 116 -31.78 -18.92 -13.82
CA LYS A 116 -31.16 -20.25 -13.95
C LYS A 116 -31.66 -20.95 -15.22
N LYS A 117 -32.97 -20.93 -15.47
CA LYS A 117 -33.58 -21.50 -16.69
C LYS A 117 -33.06 -20.83 -17.96
N ARG A 118 -32.90 -19.50 -17.98
CA ARG A 118 -32.29 -18.80 -19.12
C ARG A 118 -30.83 -19.21 -19.36
N LYS A 119 -30.05 -19.39 -18.29
CA LYS A 119 -28.64 -19.80 -18.40
C LYS A 119 -28.49 -21.25 -18.86
N GLU A 120 -29.39 -22.13 -18.42
CA GLU A 120 -29.44 -23.54 -18.83
C GLU A 120 -29.89 -23.69 -20.29
N ALA A 121 -30.93 -22.96 -20.72
CA ALA A 121 -31.36 -22.94 -22.11
C ALA A 121 -30.25 -22.46 -23.05
N LEU A 122 -29.47 -21.46 -22.62
CA LEU A 122 -28.34 -20.94 -23.38
C LEU A 122 -27.21 -21.98 -23.43
N LEU A 123 -26.90 -22.69 -22.33
CA LEU A 123 -25.95 -23.81 -22.32
C LEU A 123 -26.38 -24.97 -23.22
N ALA A 124 -27.65 -25.32 -23.23
CA ALA A 124 -28.21 -26.36 -24.11
C ALA A 124 -28.07 -25.99 -25.59
N GLN A 125 -28.20 -24.70 -25.93
CA GLN A 125 -28.01 -24.21 -27.30
C GLN A 125 -26.57 -24.41 -27.80
N TYR A 126 -25.58 -24.43 -26.91
CA TYR A 126 -24.18 -24.71 -27.27
C TYR A 126 -23.78 -26.19 -27.10
N ALA A 127 -24.62 -27.01 -26.46
CA ALA A 127 -24.35 -28.44 -26.27
C ALA A 127 -24.50 -29.25 -27.57
N ASN A 128 -25.24 -28.74 -28.56
CA ASN A 128 -25.46 -29.41 -29.84
C ASN A 128 -24.37 -29.16 -30.90
N ILE A 129 -23.21 -28.59 -30.54
CA ILE A 129 -22.16 -28.25 -31.54
C ILE A 129 -20.99 -29.25 -31.53
N THR A 130 -21.01 -30.32 -30.71
CA THR A 130 -19.84 -31.24 -30.61
C THR A 130 -20.12 -32.72 -30.88
N ASP A 131 -21.34 -33.16 -31.19
CA ASP A 131 -21.61 -34.61 -31.36
C ASP A 131 -22.71 -34.97 -32.36
N GLU A 132 -22.67 -34.44 -33.59
CA GLU A 132 -23.43 -35.06 -34.69
C GLU A 132 -22.81 -34.75 -36.07
N GLU A 133 -21.97 -35.68 -36.54
CA GLU A 133 -21.74 -35.92 -37.96
C GLU A 133 -22.98 -36.61 -38.56
N GLU A 134 -23.88 -35.90 -39.24
CA GLU A 134 -24.73 -36.51 -40.28
C GLU A 134 -25.34 -35.46 -41.22
N GLU A 135 -25.32 -35.83 -42.50
CA GLU A 135 -25.91 -35.26 -43.72
C GLU A 135 -26.99 -34.16 -43.58
N ALA A 136 -26.78 -33.03 -44.27
CA ALA A 136 -27.60 -32.63 -45.43
C ALA A 136 -27.36 -31.16 -45.82
N GLU A 137 -26.88 -31.02 -47.06
CA GLU A 137 -27.25 -30.02 -48.07
C GLU A 137 -27.43 -28.52 -47.70
N GLU A 138 -26.57 -27.75 -48.38
CA GLU A 138 -26.86 -26.52 -49.13
C GLU A 138 -26.93 -25.14 -48.42
N GLU A 139 -26.05 -24.28 -48.95
CA GLU A 139 -26.20 -22.83 -49.16
C GLU A 139 -25.88 -21.85 -47.98
N GLU A 140 -24.59 -21.55 -47.85
CA GLU A 140 -24.10 -20.15 -47.80
C GLU A 140 -24.42 -19.46 -49.15
N PRO A 141 -24.57 -18.11 -49.30
CA PRO A 141 -23.93 -17.08 -48.48
C PRO A 141 -24.66 -15.70 -48.38
N THR A 142 -24.00 -14.76 -47.69
CA THR A 142 -24.00 -13.30 -47.96
C THR A 142 -25.24 -12.44 -47.67
N SER A 143 -25.08 -11.48 -46.75
CA SER A 143 -25.42 -10.09 -47.06
C SER A 143 -24.44 -9.15 -46.38
N ALA A 144 -23.35 -8.90 -47.11
CA ALA A 144 -22.46 -7.78 -46.90
C ALA A 144 -23.20 -6.50 -47.30
N THR A 145 -23.67 -5.73 -46.33
CA THR A 145 -23.96 -4.31 -46.58
C THR A 145 -22.66 -3.54 -46.46
N ASN A 146 -21.92 -3.52 -47.58
CA ASN A 146 -20.84 -2.60 -47.84
C ASN A 146 -21.34 -1.16 -47.71
N PHE A 147 -20.81 -0.42 -46.73
CA PHE A 147 -20.54 1.00 -46.89
C PHE A 147 -19.03 1.22 -46.70
N ALA A 148 -18.27 0.77 -47.70
CA ALA A 148 -16.97 1.33 -48.02
C ALA A 148 -17.19 2.75 -48.56
N ALA A 149 -17.27 3.72 -47.66
CA ALA A 149 -17.32 5.14 -48.03
C ALA A 149 -16.56 5.96 -46.97
N GLN A 150 -15.23 5.90 -47.07
CA GLN A 150 -14.29 7.02 -46.97
C GLN A 150 -12.97 6.54 -46.38
N GLU A 151 -12.10 6.03 -47.25
CA GLU A 151 -10.66 6.14 -47.07
C GLU A 151 -10.27 7.63 -47.08
N LYS A 152 -10.46 8.32 -45.97
CA LYS A 152 -9.86 9.63 -45.68
C LYS A 152 -9.94 9.94 -44.20
N SER A 153 -9.27 9.14 -43.38
CA SER A 153 -8.93 9.55 -42.02
C SER A 153 -7.52 9.10 -41.71
N LEU A 154 -6.56 9.93 -42.13
CA LEU A 154 -5.12 9.65 -42.10
C LEU A 154 -4.53 9.54 -40.70
N PHE A 155 -5.31 9.69 -39.63
CA PHE A 155 -4.91 9.28 -38.28
C PHE A 155 -6.16 8.82 -37.54
N LYS A 156 -6.36 7.51 -37.42
CA LYS A 156 -7.32 6.97 -36.45
C LYS A 156 -6.87 7.45 -35.07
N ASN A 157 -7.78 7.98 -34.28
CA ASN A 157 -7.48 8.43 -32.92
C ASN A 157 -7.16 7.20 -32.06
N THR A 158 -5.87 6.86 -31.99
CA THR A 158 -5.36 5.73 -31.22
C THR A 158 -5.50 5.94 -29.72
N ASN A 159 -5.72 7.17 -29.24
CA ASN A 159 -5.86 7.45 -27.81
C ASN A 159 -7.08 6.74 -27.21
N VAL A 160 -8.20 6.64 -27.95
CA VAL A 160 -9.40 5.95 -27.45
C VAL A 160 -9.16 4.44 -27.34
N GLU A 161 -8.53 3.86 -28.36
CA GLU A 161 -8.17 2.44 -28.38
C GLU A 161 -7.09 2.12 -27.34
N GLU A 162 -6.12 3.00 -27.17
CA GLU A 162 -5.03 2.90 -26.19
C GLU A 162 -5.55 3.01 -24.75
N VAL A 163 -6.50 3.91 -24.47
CA VAL A 163 -7.13 4.01 -23.15
C VAL A 163 -7.92 2.73 -22.83
N LEU A 164 -8.69 2.21 -23.79
CA LEU A 164 -9.43 0.96 -23.61
C LEU A 164 -8.49 -0.24 -23.43
N ASN A 165 -7.41 -0.32 -24.21
CA ASN A 165 -6.41 -1.37 -24.08
C ASN A 165 -5.64 -1.26 -22.75
N ARG A 166 -5.30 -0.06 -22.31
CA ARG A 166 -4.64 0.17 -21.01
C ARG A 166 -5.56 -0.22 -19.85
N GLN A 167 -6.86 0.05 -19.94
CA GLN A 167 -7.84 -0.39 -18.95
C GLN A 167 -8.02 -1.91 -18.95
N LYS A 168 -8.06 -2.53 -20.14
CA LYS A 168 -8.13 -3.99 -20.30
C LYS A 168 -6.90 -4.70 -19.74
N GLN A 169 -5.70 -4.20 -20.05
CA GLN A 169 -4.43 -4.70 -19.51
C GLN A 169 -4.38 -4.59 -17.98
N LYS A 170 -4.80 -3.46 -17.40
CA LYS A 170 -4.88 -3.33 -15.93
C LYS A 170 -5.83 -4.36 -15.30
N ARG A 171 -6.97 -4.63 -15.95
CA ARG A 171 -7.93 -5.64 -15.48
C ARG A 171 -7.39 -7.06 -15.61
N GLU A 172 -6.65 -7.35 -16.67
CA GLU A 172 -6.03 -8.64 -16.93
C GLU A 172 -4.86 -8.89 -15.98
N GLN A 173 -3.98 -7.91 -15.80
CA GLN A 173 -2.88 -7.95 -14.83
C GLN A 173 -3.38 -8.19 -13.40
N ALA A 174 -4.47 -7.52 -12.99
CA ALA A 174 -5.09 -7.78 -11.68
C ALA A 174 -5.64 -9.21 -11.54
N ARG A 175 -6.13 -9.81 -12.63
CA ARG A 175 -6.59 -11.21 -12.64
C ARG A 175 -5.41 -12.18 -12.57
N GLU A 176 -4.34 -11.92 -13.31
CA GLU A 176 -3.11 -12.71 -13.31
C GLU A 176 -2.44 -12.67 -11.94
N ASP A 177 -2.30 -11.49 -11.33
CA ASP A 177 -1.70 -11.35 -9.99
C ASP A 177 -2.52 -12.07 -8.91
N ALA A 178 -3.86 -12.04 -9.01
CA ALA A 178 -4.73 -12.79 -8.11
C ALA A 178 -4.59 -14.31 -8.29
N GLN A 179 -4.51 -14.79 -9.54
CA GLN A 179 -4.28 -16.20 -9.83
C GLN A 179 -2.90 -16.66 -9.35
N LYS A 180 -1.85 -15.88 -9.65
CA LYS A 180 -0.48 -16.15 -9.22
C LYS A 180 -0.34 -16.14 -7.70
N LYS A 181 -1.01 -15.22 -7.00
CA LYS A 181 -1.07 -15.23 -5.52
C LYS A 181 -1.74 -16.50 -5.00
N LYS A 182 -2.84 -16.93 -5.62
CA LYS A 182 -3.54 -18.17 -5.24
C LYS A 182 -2.67 -19.42 -5.49
N GLU A 183 -1.94 -19.46 -6.60
CA GLU A 183 -1.04 -20.57 -6.94
C GLU A 183 0.17 -20.61 -6.01
N THR A 184 0.79 -19.48 -5.72
CA THR A 184 1.92 -19.39 -4.78
C THR A 184 1.51 -19.82 -3.37
N ASP A 185 0.34 -19.39 -2.88
CA ASP A 185 -0.21 -19.83 -1.60
C ASP A 185 -0.47 -21.34 -1.57
N LYS A 186 -0.99 -21.90 -2.68
CA LYS A 186 -1.22 -23.35 -2.83
C LYS A 186 0.09 -24.12 -2.80
N MET A 187 1.09 -23.68 -3.56
CA MET A 187 2.43 -24.28 -3.60
C MET A 187 3.11 -24.25 -2.23
N GLN A 188 2.98 -23.14 -1.50
CA GLN A 188 3.55 -23.02 -0.17
C GLN A 188 2.88 -24.00 0.83
N ARG A 189 1.55 -24.14 0.78
CA ARG A 189 0.83 -25.12 1.61
C ARG A 189 1.23 -26.56 1.28
N GLU A 190 1.41 -26.88 0.01
CA GLU A 190 1.86 -28.22 -0.41
C GLU A 190 3.29 -28.50 0.03
N LYS A 191 4.19 -27.51 -0.11
CA LYS A 191 5.57 -27.59 0.38
C LYS A 191 5.64 -27.83 1.89
N ASP A 192 4.83 -27.11 2.67
CA ASP A 192 4.77 -27.28 4.12
C ASP A 192 4.19 -28.65 4.54
N LYS A 193 3.18 -29.15 3.81
CA LYS A 193 2.62 -30.50 4.03
C LYS A 193 3.66 -31.58 3.74
N LEU A 194 4.39 -31.47 2.62
CA LEU A 194 5.42 -32.43 2.25
C LEU A 194 6.59 -32.41 3.25
N ALA A 195 7.02 -31.22 3.68
CA ALA A 195 8.07 -31.08 4.70
C ALA A 195 7.66 -31.72 6.04
N LYS A 196 6.40 -31.61 6.45
CA LYS A 196 5.87 -32.29 7.65
C LYS A 196 5.85 -33.81 7.48
N GLN A 197 5.47 -34.32 6.31
CA GLN A 197 5.49 -35.76 6.01
C GLN A 197 6.93 -36.31 6.00
N ASP A 198 7.87 -35.63 5.34
CA ASP A 198 9.28 -36.02 5.29
C ASP A 198 9.92 -36.07 6.69
N ARG A 199 9.60 -35.09 7.56
CA ARG A 199 10.03 -35.13 8.97
C ARG A 199 9.48 -36.36 9.71
N LYS A 200 8.18 -36.64 9.56
CA LYS A 200 7.54 -37.82 10.17
C LYS A 200 8.14 -39.13 9.64
N GLU A 201 8.42 -39.22 8.35
CA GLU A 201 9.05 -40.41 7.77
C GLU A 201 10.51 -40.58 8.19
N LYS A 202 11.30 -39.50 8.23
CA LYS A 202 12.67 -39.53 8.75
C LYS A 202 12.70 -39.98 10.20
N GLU A 203 11.77 -39.51 11.02
CA GLU A 203 11.63 -39.93 12.40
C GLU A 203 11.25 -41.42 12.51
N LYS A 204 10.25 -41.89 11.75
CA LYS A 204 9.89 -43.31 11.67
C LYS A 204 11.04 -44.21 11.18
N LYS A 205 11.82 -43.76 10.18
CA LYS A 205 13.02 -44.48 9.70
C LYS A 205 14.11 -44.50 10.76
N ARG A 206 14.24 -43.46 11.59
CA ARG A 206 15.21 -43.39 12.69
C ARG A 206 14.86 -44.37 13.81
N THR A 207 13.58 -44.47 14.18
CA THR A 207 13.13 -45.39 15.24
C THR A 207 13.16 -46.86 14.80
N GLN A 208 12.76 -47.16 13.56
CA GLN A 208 12.75 -48.53 13.05
C GLN A 208 14.16 -49.12 12.83
N LYS A 209 15.17 -48.28 12.52
CA LYS A 209 16.58 -48.70 12.49
C LYS A 209 17.15 -48.98 13.89
N GLY A 210 16.56 -48.40 14.94
CA GLY A 210 16.97 -48.63 16.33
C GLY A 210 16.57 -50.00 16.86
N GLU A 211 15.40 -50.51 16.46
CA GLU A 211 14.93 -51.84 16.86
C GLU A 211 15.60 -52.98 16.09
N ARG A 212 15.91 -52.79 14.80
CA ARG A 212 16.67 -53.80 14.01
C ARG A 212 18.13 -53.99 14.44
N LYS A 213 18.66 -53.10 15.28
CA LYS A 213 20.04 -53.15 15.78
C LYS A 213 20.14 -53.68 17.22
N ARG A 214 19.01 -53.94 17.88
CA ARG A 214 18.97 -54.61 19.19
C ARG A 214 18.70 -56.09 19.04
#